data_AF-A0A396J2L7-F1
#
_entry.id   AF-A0A396J2L7-F1
#
_cell.length_a   1.000
_cell.length_b   1.000
_cell.length_c   1.000
_cell.angle_alpha   90.00
_cell.angle_beta   90.00
_cell.angle_gamma   90.00
#
_symmetry.space_group_name_H-M   'P 1'
#
loop_
_entity.id
_entity.type
_entity.pdbx_description
1 polymer ?
#
loop_
_entity_poly.entity_id
_entity_poly.type
_entity_poly.pdbx_seq_one_letter_code
_entity_poly.pdbx_strand_id
1 'polypeptide(L)'
;MESLSSSSSSVTSSPNSKQVTDSGERNWVDLPRDSVLSIFRKLDSIDILIRPYNVCTIWREISKDHSLYRTINMPNSADPNTKWELLNLCYRAVDYSFGHIIHINIENFATDALLHHITNSYNLTHHSFEAIGRSCPRLKTFKFNIQAYKYPRVEDDDDAFAIAQTMPGLRHLQLFGNKMTNDGLLAILDGCLHLESLDIRQCFNINFNLVASVGKRFIEQVKYLRLPYDATDDYPFQAAFDYASLAEDPDWFVYQDFLSDDDYEYYEVL
;
A
#
# COMPACT_ATOMS: atom_id res chain seq x y z
N MET A 1 -20.78 -7.37 -99.43
CA MET A 1 -21.41 -7.20 -98.10
C MET A 1 -20.35 -7.63 -97.10
N GLU A 2 -19.43 -6.74 -96.71
CA GLU A 2 -19.59 -5.75 -95.61
C GLU A 2 -20.00 -6.46 -94.31
N SER A 3 -19.34 -6.33 -93.16
CA SER A 3 -18.44 -5.30 -92.64
C SER A 3 -17.63 -5.82 -91.43
N LEU A 4 -16.51 -5.14 -91.16
CA LEU A 4 -15.65 -5.27 -89.97
C LEU A 4 -16.33 -4.71 -88.71
N SER A 5 -15.99 -5.25 -87.53
CA SER A 5 -15.74 -4.43 -86.34
C SER A 5 -14.76 -5.11 -85.37
N SER A 6 -13.77 -4.34 -84.95
CA SER A 6 -12.77 -4.55 -83.91
C SER A 6 -13.42 -4.54 -82.50
N SER A 7 -12.83 -5.00 -81.39
CA SER A 7 -11.56 -4.55 -80.80
C SER A 7 -11.29 -5.28 -79.46
N SER A 8 -10.00 -5.28 -79.08
CA SER A 8 -9.43 -5.14 -77.74
C SER A 8 -9.40 -6.34 -76.75
N SER A 9 -8.15 -6.79 -76.59
CA SER A 9 -7.54 -7.53 -75.48
C SER A 9 -7.86 -7.02 -74.08
N SER A 10 -7.91 -7.93 -73.10
CA SER A 10 -7.55 -7.66 -71.70
C SER A 10 -7.09 -8.95 -71.02
N VAL A 11 -5.80 -9.01 -70.74
CA VAL A 11 -5.14 -9.95 -69.85
C VAL A 11 -5.72 -9.73 -68.45
N THR A 12 -6.42 -10.72 -67.90
CA THR A 12 -6.83 -10.70 -66.50
C THR A 12 -5.69 -11.26 -65.64
N SER A 13 -4.83 -10.34 -65.19
CA SER A 13 -3.93 -10.57 -64.07
C SER A 13 -4.76 -10.84 -62.81
N SER A 14 -4.56 -12.02 -62.20
CA SER A 14 -5.07 -12.31 -60.86
C SER A 14 -4.28 -11.51 -59.82
N PRO A 15 -4.91 -10.66 -58.99
CA PRO A 15 -4.19 -10.03 -57.89
C PRO A 15 -4.20 -10.96 -56.67
N ASN A 16 -3.01 -11.54 -56.45
CA ASN A 16 -2.38 -11.60 -55.13
C ASN A 16 -3.17 -12.31 -54.01
N SER A 17 -3.05 -13.64 -53.94
CA SER A 17 -3.06 -14.30 -52.64
C SER A 17 -1.90 -13.71 -51.83
N LYS A 18 -2.19 -12.86 -50.84
CA LYS A 18 -1.16 -12.46 -49.87
C LYS A 18 -0.64 -13.73 -49.23
N GLN A 19 0.59 -14.11 -49.58
CA GLN A 19 1.35 -15.07 -48.80
C GLN A 19 1.45 -14.50 -47.39
N VAL A 20 0.79 -15.16 -46.44
CA VAL A 20 1.07 -14.98 -45.03
C VAL A 20 2.47 -15.55 -44.83
N THR A 21 3.47 -14.69 -44.95
CA THR A 21 4.80 -14.98 -44.45
C THR A 21 4.65 -15.05 -42.93
N ASP A 22 4.64 -16.26 -42.40
CA ASP A 22 4.85 -16.54 -40.98
C ASP A 22 6.29 -16.11 -40.63
N SER A 23 6.49 -14.80 -40.48
CA SER A 23 7.61 -14.28 -39.74
C SER A 23 7.39 -14.77 -38.31
N GLY A 24 8.19 -15.73 -37.83
CA GLY A 24 8.11 -16.30 -36.48
C GLY A 24 8.27 -15.30 -35.32
N GLU A 25 8.00 -14.02 -35.55
CA GLU A 25 7.79 -12.98 -34.54
C GLU A 25 6.48 -13.28 -33.81
N ARG A 26 6.62 -13.68 -32.54
CA ARG A 26 5.48 -13.87 -31.65
C ARG A 26 4.74 -12.54 -31.48
N ASN A 27 3.53 -12.46 -32.00
CA ASN A 27 2.67 -11.30 -31.76
C ASN A 27 2.03 -11.37 -30.37
N TRP A 28 2.69 -10.77 -29.39
CA TRP A 28 2.19 -10.68 -28.02
C TRP A 28 1.03 -9.67 -27.86
N VAL A 29 0.75 -8.86 -28.89
CA VAL A 29 -0.33 -7.86 -28.87
C VAL A 29 -1.71 -8.53 -28.95
N ASP A 30 -1.80 -9.72 -29.57
CA ASP A 30 -3.05 -10.46 -29.80
C ASP A 30 -3.35 -11.50 -28.72
N LEU A 31 -2.70 -11.43 -27.55
CA LEU A 31 -2.98 -12.35 -26.46
C LEU A 31 -4.44 -12.23 -25.99
N PRO A 32 -5.14 -13.36 -25.75
CA PRO A 32 -6.46 -13.33 -25.15
C PRO A 32 -6.44 -12.63 -23.78
N ARG A 33 -7.54 -11.96 -23.44
CA ARG A 33 -7.70 -11.21 -22.18
C ARG A 33 -7.24 -11.99 -20.95
N ASP A 34 -7.63 -13.25 -20.85
CA ASP A 34 -7.31 -14.10 -19.69
C ASP A 34 -5.82 -14.43 -19.58
N SER A 35 -5.11 -14.48 -20.71
CA SER A 35 -3.66 -14.66 -20.73
C SER A 35 -2.96 -13.42 -20.20
N VAL A 36 -3.37 -12.23 -20.65
CA VAL A 36 -2.84 -10.95 -20.17
C VAL A 36 -3.12 -10.76 -18.67
N LEU A 37 -4.34 -11.09 -18.21
CA LEU A 37 -4.65 -11.06 -16.78
C LEU A 37 -3.80 -12.03 -15.96
N SER A 38 -3.50 -13.21 -16.50
CA SER A 38 -2.65 -14.19 -15.82
C SER A 38 -1.19 -13.72 -15.73
N ILE A 39 -0.73 -12.91 -16.70
CA ILE A 39 0.56 -12.22 -16.63
C ILE A 39 0.50 -11.13 -15.54
N PHE A 40 -0.50 -10.27 -15.56
CA PHE A 40 -0.63 -9.18 -14.58
C PHE A 40 -0.75 -9.69 -13.14
N ARG A 41 -1.40 -10.84 -12.92
CA ARG A 41 -1.45 -11.48 -11.59
C ARG A 41 -0.09 -11.92 -11.04
N LYS A 42 0.97 -11.94 -11.86
CA LYS A 42 2.34 -12.23 -11.44
C LYS A 42 3.19 -10.97 -11.23
N LEU A 43 2.66 -9.79 -11.51
CA LEU A 43 3.32 -8.51 -11.31
C LEU A 43 2.90 -7.90 -9.97
N ASP A 44 3.72 -7.00 -9.43
CA ASP A 44 3.33 -6.20 -8.28
C ASP A 44 2.35 -5.07 -8.65
N SER A 45 1.74 -4.45 -7.64
CA SER A 45 0.73 -3.41 -7.84
C SER A 45 1.26 -2.19 -8.61
N ILE A 46 2.54 -1.83 -8.41
CA ILE A 46 3.17 -0.68 -9.07
C ILE A 46 3.36 -0.98 -10.56
N ASP A 47 3.89 -2.16 -10.88
CA ASP A 47 4.14 -2.61 -12.24
C ASP A 47 2.84 -2.70 -13.05
N ILE A 48 1.73 -3.17 -12.46
CA ILE A 48 0.41 -3.24 -13.13
C ILE A 48 -0.10 -1.83 -13.51
N LEU A 49 0.24 -0.80 -12.72
CA LEU A 49 -0.22 0.58 -12.96
C LEU A 49 0.66 1.36 -13.95
N ILE A 50 1.94 0.99 -14.07
CA ILE A 50 2.93 1.69 -14.90
C ILE A 50 3.15 0.96 -16.22
N ARG A 51 3.57 -0.31 -16.19
CA ARG A 51 4.11 -0.99 -17.37
C ARG A 51 3.10 -1.15 -18.52
N PRO A 52 1.81 -1.50 -18.27
CA PRO A 52 0.84 -1.66 -19.36
C PRO A 52 0.64 -0.40 -20.21
N TYR A 53 0.86 0.79 -19.64
CA TYR A 53 0.75 2.08 -20.33
C TYR A 53 1.87 2.29 -21.37
N ASN A 54 2.98 1.57 -21.23
CA ASN A 54 4.13 1.64 -22.13
C ASN A 54 4.11 0.52 -23.20
N VAL A 55 3.13 -0.38 -23.17
CA VAL A 55 3.03 -1.52 -24.11
C VAL A 55 2.03 -1.21 -25.23
N CYS A 56 0.72 -1.23 -24.93
CA CYS A 56 -0.33 -0.94 -25.90
C CYS A 56 -1.66 -0.59 -25.22
N THR A 57 -2.63 -0.08 -25.99
CA THR A 57 -3.95 0.33 -25.47
C THR A 57 -4.74 -0.84 -24.91
N ILE A 58 -4.65 -2.04 -25.51
CA ILE A 58 -5.36 -3.23 -25.03
C ILE A 58 -4.86 -3.63 -23.64
N TRP A 59 -3.56 -3.69 -23.45
CA TRP A 59 -2.95 -4.02 -22.16
C TRP A 59 -3.29 -2.96 -21.10
N ARG A 60 -3.26 -1.68 -21.47
CA ARG A 60 -3.71 -0.57 -20.62
C ARG A 60 -5.18 -0.68 -20.21
N GLU A 61 -6.08 -1.14 -21.08
CA GLU A 61 -7.49 -1.34 -20.70
C GLU A 61 -7.67 -2.57 -19.82
N ILE A 62 -6.98 -3.67 -20.12
CA ILE A 62 -7.02 -4.90 -19.30
C ILE A 62 -6.45 -4.66 -17.89
N SER A 63 -5.43 -3.81 -17.77
CA SER A 63 -4.79 -3.54 -16.48
C SER A 63 -5.69 -2.79 -15.50
N LYS A 64 -6.81 -2.22 -15.93
CA LYS A 64 -7.81 -1.59 -15.06
C LYS A 64 -8.81 -2.59 -14.46
N ASP A 65 -8.67 -3.88 -14.76
CA ASP A 65 -9.56 -4.90 -14.22
C ASP A 65 -9.52 -4.94 -12.68
N HIS A 66 -10.67 -4.80 -12.05
CA HIS A 66 -10.81 -4.71 -10.60
C HIS A 66 -10.25 -5.92 -9.84
N SER A 67 -10.20 -7.10 -10.47
CA SER A 67 -9.68 -8.31 -9.84
C SER A 67 -8.18 -8.24 -9.55
N LEU A 68 -7.45 -7.35 -10.23
CA LEU A 68 -6.03 -7.09 -10.02
C LEU A 68 -5.77 -6.23 -8.78
N TYR A 69 -6.78 -5.47 -8.31
CA TYR A 69 -6.65 -4.50 -7.22
C TYR A 69 -7.36 -4.94 -5.94
N ARG A 70 -7.58 -6.25 -5.78
CA ARG A 70 -7.96 -6.84 -4.48
C ARG A 70 -6.80 -6.79 -3.48
N THR A 71 -5.58 -6.72 -3.99
CA THR A 71 -4.34 -6.54 -3.23
C THR A 71 -3.65 -5.29 -3.75
N ILE A 72 -3.51 -4.29 -2.90
CA ILE A 72 -2.75 -3.06 -3.19
C ILE A 72 -1.51 -3.09 -2.29
N ASN A 73 -0.34 -3.25 -2.89
CA ASN A 73 0.92 -3.25 -2.17
C ASN A 73 1.81 -2.10 -2.65
N MET A 74 1.93 -1.06 -1.83
CA MET A 74 2.72 0.14 -2.11
C MET A 74 3.77 0.31 -1.00
N PRO A 75 4.88 -0.45 -1.05
CA PRO A 75 5.93 -0.35 -0.04
C PRO A 75 6.66 0.99 -0.14
N ASN A 76 7.35 1.36 0.93
CA ASN A 76 8.13 2.57 0.99
C ASN A 76 9.24 2.50 -0.06
N SER A 77 9.42 3.58 -0.81
CA SER A 77 10.56 3.73 -1.69
C SER A 77 11.69 4.43 -0.93
N ALA A 78 12.91 3.95 -1.12
CA ALA A 78 14.10 4.61 -0.59
C ALA A 78 14.33 5.99 -1.22
N ASP A 79 13.71 6.29 -2.37
CA ASP A 79 13.80 7.58 -3.05
C ASP A 79 12.66 8.51 -2.61
N PRO A 80 12.94 9.59 -1.86
CA PRO A 80 11.93 10.55 -1.42
C PRO A 80 11.14 11.19 -2.57
N ASN A 81 11.73 11.29 -3.78
CA ASN A 81 11.09 11.91 -4.93
C ASN A 81 9.93 11.07 -5.48
N THR A 82 9.91 9.76 -5.18
CA THR A 82 8.87 8.84 -5.64
C THR A 82 7.61 8.84 -4.76
N LYS A 83 7.61 9.54 -3.61
CA LYS A 83 6.43 9.61 -2.72
C LYS A 83 5.19 10.14 -3.45
N TRP A 84 5.34 11.17 -4.26
CA TRP A 84 4.23 11.75 -5.01
C TRP A 84 3.73 10.82 -6.13
N GLU A 85 4.64 10.03 -6.72
CA GLU A 85 4.27 9.00 -7.70
C GLU A 85 3.50 7.85 -7.03
N LEU A 86 3.99 7.34 -5.90
CA LEU A 86 3.31 6.30 -5.11
C LEU A 86 1.92 6.75 -4.66
N LEU A 87 1.79 8.01 -4.23
CA LEU A 87 0.50 8.61 -3.87
C LEU A 87 -0.49 8.54 -5.04
N ASN A 88 -0.09 9.04 -6.23
CA ASN A 88 -0.94 9.02 -7.43
C ASN A 88 -1.27 7.60 -7.91
N LEU A 89 -0.31 6.67 -7.83
CA LEU A 89 -0.53 5.26 -8.15
C LEU A 89 -1.53 4.63 -7.18
N CYS A 90 -1.45 4.96 -5.90
CA CYS A 90 -2.38 4.48 -4.88
C CYS A 90 -3.81 4.99 -5.14
N TYR A 91 -3.99 6.28 -5.46
CA TYR A 91 -5.29 6.83 -5.88
C TYR A 91 -5.91 6.01 -7.03
N ARG A 92 -5.13 5.74 -8.08
CA ARG A 92 -5.59 4.94 -9.22
C ARG A 92 -5.92 3.50 -8.86
N ALA A 93 -5.10 2.86 -8.02
CA ALA A 93 -5.35 1.49 -7.55
C ALA A 93 -6.66 1.39 -6.78
N VAL A 94 -6.91 2.36 -5.90
CA VAL A 94 -8.16 2.48 -5.14
C VAL A 94 -9.35 2.63 -6.08
N ASP A 95 -9.27 3.54 -7.06
CA ASP A 95 -10.33 3.75 -8.05
C ASP A 95 -10.67 2.45 -8.81
N TYR A 96 -9.64 1.71 -9.24
CA TYR A 96 -9.84 0.46 -9.97
C TYR A 96 -10.33 -0.69 -9.10
N SER A 97 -10.15 -0.63 -7.77
CA SER A 97 -10.59 -1.69 -6.86
C SER A 97 -12.11 -1.80 -6.72
N PHE A 98 -12.84 -0.72 -7.00
CA PHE A 98 -14.29 -0.61 -6.74
C PHE A 98 -14.67 -1.05 -5.31
N GLY A 99 -13.85 -0.76 -4.31
CA GLY A 99 -14.09 -1.12 -2.90
C GLY A 99 -13.93 -2.61 -2.58
N HIS A 100 -13.38 -3.42 -3.49
CA HIS A 100 -13.17 -4.87 -3.29
C HIS A 100 -11.78 -5.20 -2.72
N ILE A 101 -11.19 -4.27 -1.97
CA ILE A 101 -9.85 -4.41 -1.39
C ILE A 101 -9.90 -5.45 -0.26
N ILE A 102 -8.93 -6.37 -0.25
CA ILE A 102 -8.76 -7.44 0.75
C ILE A 102 -7.43 -7.26 1.50
N HIS A 103 -6.41 -6.79 0.79
CA HIS A 103 -5.10 -6.51 1.34
C HIS A 103 -4.66 -5.12 0.88
N ILE A 104 -4.28 -4.27 1.83
CA ILE A 104 -3.74 -2.95 1.53
C ILE A 104 -2.47 -2.71 2.35
N ASN A 105 -1.43 -2.26 1.66
CA ASN A 105 -0.18 -1.82 2.24
C ASN A 105 0.17 -0.43 1.69
N ILE A 106 0.30 0.53 2.61
CA ILE A 106 0.65 1.92 2.33
C ILE A 106 1.74 2.33 3.32
N GLU A 107 2.90 2.73 2.81
CA GLU A 107 4.06 3.02 3.64
C GLU A 107 4.62 4.42 3.35
N ASN A 108 4.63 5.30 4.36
CA ASN A 108 5.37 6.58 4.39
C ASN A 108 5.03 7.66 3.34
N PHE A 109 3.93 7.49 2.57
CA PHE A 109 3.41 8.50 1.63
C PHE A 109 1.93 8.83 1.82
N ALA A 110 1.24 8.16 2.76
CA ALA A 110 -0.18 8.39 3.01
C ALA A 110 -0.43 9.83 3.47
N THR A 111 -1.53 10.41 2.97
CA THR A 111 -2.09 11.67 3.44
C THR A 111 -3.52 11.43 3.90
N ASP A 112 -4.06 12.31 4.74
CA ASP A 112 -5.48 12.23 5.14
C ASP A 112 -6.39 12.21 3.90
N ALA A 113 -6.04 12.99 2.88
CA ALA A 113 -6.75 13.01 1.60
C ALA A 113 -6.76 11.64 0.88
N LEU A 114 -5.66 10.88 0.94
CA LEU A 114 -5.61 9.52 0.39
C LEU A 114 -6.50 8.59 1.20
N LEU A 115 -6.43 8.67 2.53
CA LEU A 115 -7.22 7.81 3.40
C LEU A 115 -8.72 8.06 3.22
N HIS A 116 -9.13 9.32 3.11
CA HIS A 116 -10.50 9.67 2.73
C HIS A 116 -10.88 9.10 1.36
N HIS A 117 -9.99 9.15 0.38
CA HIS A 117 -10.27 8.63 -0.96
C HIS A 117 -10.51 7.12 -0.99
N ILE A 118 -9.77 6.34 -0.18
CA ILE A 118 -9.97 4.89 -0.02
C ILE A 118 -11.42 4.56 0.36
N THR A 119 -12.06 5.46 1.10
CA THR A 119 -13.40 5.24 1.65
C THR A 119 -14.51 5.65 0.70
N ASN A 120 -14.19 6.24 -0.46
CA ASN A 120 -15.13 6.86 -1.41
C ASN A 120 -16.20 7.72 -0.70
N SER A 121 -15.81 8.31 0.42
CA SER A 121 -16.68 9.00 1.36
C SER A 121 -16.18 10.42 1.50
N TYR A 122 -17.05 11.37 1.15
CA TYR A 122 -16.86 12.79 1.45
C TYR A 122 -17.23 13.13 2.90
N ASN A 123 -17.60 12.14 3.73
CA ASN A 123 -17.85 12.36 5.14
C ASN A 123 -16.53 12.56 5.89
N LEU A 124 -16.37 13.80 6.36
CA LEU A 124 -15.24 14.38 7.10
C LEU A 124 -15.08 13.80 8.51
N THR A 125 -15.14 12.48 8.69
CA THR A 125 -14.79 11.91 10.01
C THR A 125 -13.29 12.01 10.19
N HIS A 126 -12.84 12.61 11.30
CA HIS A 126 -11.42 12.67 11.70
C HIS A 126 -10.75 11.29 11.88
N HIS A 127 -11.51 10.20 11.76
CA HIS A 127 -11.07 8.82 11.96
C HIS A 127 -10.97 8.09 10.62
N SER A 128 -9.90 8.39 9.88
CA SER A 128 -9.60 7.80 8.57
C SER A 128 -9.67 6.26 8.57
N PHE A 129 -9.19 5.61 9.62
CA PHE A 129 -9.22 4.14 9.72
C PHE A 129 -10.62 3.57 9.95
N GLU A 130 -11.49 4.28 10.67
CA GLU A 130 -12.88 3.87 10.91
C GLU A 130 -13.64 3.79 9.59
N ALA A 131 -13.45 4.81 8.76
CA ALA A 131 -14.04 4.87 7.44
C ALA A 131 -13.50 3.76 6.50
N ILE A 132 -12.19 3.43 6.59
CA ILE A 132 -11.61 2.30 5.85
C ILE A 132 -12.23 0.98 6.28
N GLY A 133 -12.35 0.72 7.59
CA GLY A 133 -12.89 -0.55 8.08
C GLY A 133 -14.36 -0.73 7.70
N ARG A 134 -15.15 0.35 7.73
CA ARG A 134 -16.54 0.34 7.25
C ARG A 134 -16.66 0.11 5.74
N SER A 135 -15.75 0.69 4.96
CA SER A 135 -15.80 0.63 3.50
C SER A 135 -15.20 -0.67 2.93
N CYS A 136 -14.29 -1.30 3.67
CA CYS A 136 -13.59 -2.53 3.30
C CYS A 136 -13.90 -3.69 4.28
N PRO A 137 -15.15 -4.19 4.36
CA PRO A 137 -15.53 -5.22 5.35
C PRO A 137 -14.86 -6.59 5.13
N ARG A 138 -14.16 -6.76 4.00
CA ARG A 138 -13.41 -7.99 3.66
C ARG A 138 -11.91 -7.86 3.90
N LEU A 139 -11.45 -6.75 4.49
CA LEU A 139 -10.05 -6.48 4.75
C LEU A 139 -9.49 -7.55 5.70
N LYS A 140 -8.45 -8.24 5.24
CA LYS A 140 -7.74 -9.27 6.01
C LYS A 140 -6.34 -8.82 6.39
N THR A 141 -5.73 -7.97 5.57
CA THR A 141 -4.41 -7.42 5.82
C THR A 141 -4.45 -5.92 5.72
N PHE A 142 -4.05 -5.26 6.78
CA PHE A 142 -3.86 -3.81 6.80
C PHE A 142 -2.44 -3.52 7.26
N LYS A 143 -1.68 -2.85 6.39
CA LYS A 143 -0.35 -2.35 6.73
C LYS A 143 -0.34 -0.86 6.49
N PHE A 144 -0.08 -0.11 7.55
CA PHE A 144 -0.04 1.33 7.52
C PHE A 144 1.14 1.80 8.36
N ASN A 145 2.21 2.19 7.66
CA ASN A 145 3.48 2.51 8.30
C ASN A 145 3.75 4.00 8.13
N ILE A 146 3.95 4.68 9.26
CA ILE A 146 4.35 6.08 9.29
C ILE A 146 5.80 6.11 9.77
N GLN A 147 6.61 7.00 9.21
CA GLN A 147 7.94 7.25 9.77
C GLN A 147 7.77 7.77 11.20
N ALA A 148 8.39 7.07 12.16
CA ALA A 148 8.24 7.37 13.58
C ALA A 148 8.44 8.86 13.87
N TYR A 149 7.52 9.39 14.68
CA TYR A 149 7.45 10.80 15.00
C TYR A 149 8.69 11.29 15.74
N LYS A 150 9.03 12.53 15.44
CA LYS A 150 10.05 13.39 16.03
C LYS A 150 9.87 13.62 17.56
N TYR A 151 8.80 13.08 18.18
CA TYR A 151 8.37 13.35 19.56
C TYR A 151 7.75 12.11 20.26
N PRO A 152 8.51 11.36 21.08
CA PRO A 152 8.08 10.12 21.73
C PRO A 152 7.08 10.29 22.91
N ARG A 153 6.27 11.36 22.95
CA ARG A 153 5.34 11.65 24.07
C ARG A 153 3.91 12.03 23.65
N VAL A 154 3.58 11.96 22.35
CA VAL A 154 2.19 12.15 21.90
C VAL A 154 1.52 10.78 21.85
N GLU A 155 0.55 10.56 22.73
CA GLU A 155 -0.28 9.36 22.80
C GLU A 155 -1.54 9.55 21.97
N ASP A 156 -1.92 8.54 21.19
CA ASP A 156 -3.14 8.56 20.38
C ASP A 156 -3.62 7.13 20.11
N ASP A 157 -4.78 6.79 20.68
CA ASP A 157 -5.42 5.48 20.54
C ASP A 157 -6.59 5.46 19.54
N ASP A 158 -6.92 6.60 18.91
CA ASP A 158 -8.11 6.73 18.07
C ASP A 158 -8.07 5.79 16.85
N ASP A 159 -6.91 5.69 16.20
CA ASP A 159 -6.67 4.75 15.11
C ASP A 159 -6.84 3.29 15.54
N ALA A 160 -6.35 2.94 16.73
CA ALA A 160 -6.42 1.59 17.27
C ALA A 160 -7.87 1.21 17.63
N PHE A 161 -8.62 2.14 18.25
CA PHE A 161 -10.04 1.97 18.54
C PHE A 161 -10.86 1.83 17.26
N ALA A 162 -10.56 2.64 16.24
CA ALA A 162 -11.22 2.55 14.94
C ALA A 162 -11.02 1.17 14.29
N ILE A 163 -9.78 0.66 14.28
CA ILE A 163 -9.47 -0.68 13.77
C ILE A 163 -10.24 -1.75 14.55
N ALA A 164 -10.16 -1.70 15.88
CA ALA A 164 -10.82 -2.67 16.77
C ALA A 164 -12.34 -2.75 16.51
N GLN A 165 -13.00 -1.62 16.30
CA GLN A 165 -14.45 -1.55 16.13
C GLN A 165 -14.91 -1.91 14.71
N THR A 166 -14.11 -1.61 13.69
CA THR A 166 -14.56 -1.66 12.29
C THR A 166 -13.93 -2.77 11.46
N MET A 167 -12.84 -3.39 11.94
CA MET A 167 -12.08 -4.41 11.21
C MET A 167 -11.98 -5.76 11.95
N PRO A 168 -13.05 -6.34 12.51
CA PRO A 168 -12.96 -7.56 13.32
C PRO A 168 -12.48 -8.80 12.55
N GLY A 169 -12.53 -8.76 11.20
CA GLY A 169 -12.08 -9.84 10.32
C GLY A 169 -10.57 -9.83 10.00
N LEU A 170 -9.81 -8.89 10.57
CA LEU A 170 -8.38 -8.73 10.27
C LEU A 170 -7.57 -9.96 10.73
N ARG A 171 -6.56 -10.32 9.93
CA ARG A 171 -5.62 -11.43 10.20
C ARG A 171 -4.19 -10.96 10.30
N HIS A 172 -3.83 -9.91 9.59
CA HIS A 172 -2.47 -9.38 9.59
C HIS A 172 -2.51 -7.86 9.71
N LEU A 173 -1.97 -7.33 10.81
CA LEU A 173 -1.87 -5.91 11.07
C LEU A 173 -0.41 -5.50 11.18
N GLN A 174 -0.04 -4.40 10.53
CA GLN A 174 1.26 -3.76 10.70
C GLN A 174 1.04 -2.25 10.84
N LEU A 175 1.46 -1.69 11.97
CA LEU A 175 1.28 -0.28 12.34
C LEU A 175 2.61 0.31 12.80
N PHE A 176 3.60 0.31 11.91
CA PHE A 176 4.95 0.78 12.26
C PHE A 176 4.90 2.25 12.69
N GLY A 177 5.46 2.56 13.88
CA GLY A 177 5.63 3.93 14.36
C GLY A 177 4.34 4.61 14.84
N ASN A 178 3.29 3.83 15.08
CA ASN A 178 2.02 4.36 15.57
C ASN A 178 2.14 4.80 17.05
N LYS A 179 1.30 5.77 17.45
CA LYS A 179 1.31 6.44 18.76
C LYS A 179 0.44 5.76 19.82
N MET A 180 -0.19 4.63 19.49
CA MET A 180 -1.07 3.92 20.42
C MET A 180 -0.34 3.53 21.71
N THR A 181 -1.11 3.51 22.78
CA THR A 181 -0.71 3.06 24.10
C THR A 181 -1.09 1.58 24.29
N ASN A 182 -0.91 1.08 25.51
CA ASN A 182 -1.42 -0.23 25.90
C ASN A 182 -2.94 -0.36 25.75
N ASP A 183 -3.71 0.74 25.88
CA ASP A 183 -5.17 0.71 25.79
C ASP A 183 -5.63 0.50 24.34
N GLY A 184 -5.03 1.20 23.37
CA GLY A 184 -5.26 0.95 21.95
C GLY A 184 -4.87 -0.46 21.54
N LEU A 185 -3.72 -0.97 22.00
CA LEU A 185 -3.30 -2.35 21.74
C LEU A 185 -4.31 -3.36 22.31
N LEU A 186 -4.80 -3.16 23.53
CA LEU A 186 -5.82 -4.03 24.14
C LEU A 186 -7.11 -4.03 23.33
N ALA A 187 -7.56 -2.86 22.89
CA ALA A 187 -8.74 -2.74 22.04
C ALA A 187 -8.58 -3.53 20.73
N ILE A 188 -7.42 -3.45 20.08
CA ILE A 188 -7.14 -4.25 18.87
C ILE A 188 -7.23 -5.75 19.17
N LEU A 189 -6.65 -6.21 20.27
CA LEU A 189 -6.71 -7.62 20.67
C LEU A 189 -8.15 -8.07 20.98
N ASP A 190 -8.96 -7.21 21.59
CA ASP A 190 -10.37 -7.46 21.90
C ASP A 190 -11.26 -7.46 20.65
N GLY A 191 -11.03 -6.54 19.71
CA GLY A 191 -11.85 -6.38 18.51
C GLY A 191 -11.46 -7.32 17.36
N CYS A 192 -10.17 -7.61 17.18
CA CYS A 192 -9.64 -8.40 16.07
C CYS A 192 -9.32 -9.85 16.51
N LEU A 193 -10.35 -10.63 16.80
CA LEU A 193 -10.23 -11.99 17.35
C LEU A 193 -9.57 -13.01 16.41
N HIS A 194 -9.42 -12.69 15.13
CA HIS A 194 -8.80 -13.55 14.12
C HIS A 194 -7.38 -13.13 13.73
N LEU A 195 -6.77 -12.23 14.51
CA LEU A 195 -5.45 -11.71 14.23
C LEU A 195 -4.37 -12.80 14.39
N GLU A 196 -3.68 -13.11 13.29
CA GLU A 196 -2.61 -14.10 13.23
C GLU A 196 -1.21 -13.47 13.25
N SER A 197 -1.09 -12.23 12.77
CA SER A 197 0.16 -11.47 12.73
C SER A 197 -0.07 -10.03 13.20
N LEU A 198 0.78 -9.55 14.10
CA LEU A 198 0.86 -8.16 14.52
C LEU A 198 2.30 -7.67 14.48
N ASP A 199 2.53 -6.55 13.79
CA ASP A 199 3.83 -5.87 13.78
C ASP A 199 3.63 -4.41 14.21
N ILE A 200 4.18 -4.10 15.39
CA ILE A 200 4.07 -2.81 16.08
C ILE A 200 5.46 -2.26 16.43
N ARG A 201 6.45 -2.55 15.59
CA ARG A 201 7.78 -1.95 15.74
C ARG A 201 7.68 -0.41 15.75
N GLN A 202 8.57 0.23 16.49
CA GLN A 202 8.57 1.68 16.78
C GLN A 202 7.28 2.25 17.40
N CYS A 203 6.34 1.43 17.88
CA CYS A 203 5.23 1.91 18.73
C CYS A 203 5.72 2.09 20.18
N PHE A 204 6.51 3.15 20.42
CA PHE A 204 7.26 3.33 21.67
C PHE A 204 6.41 3.69 22.90
N ASN A 205 5.14 4.05 22.71
CA ASN A 205 4.20 4.30 23.81
C ASN A 205 3.62 3.01 24.42
N ILE A 206 3.96 1.83 23.87
CA ILE A 206 3.51 0.54 24.37
C ILE A 206 4.53 -0.02 25.36
N ASN A 207 4.10 -0.23 26.60
CA ASN A 207 4.93 -0.83 27.64
C ASN A 207 4.46 -2.24 27.99
N PHE A 208 5.16 -3.26 27.48
CA PHE A 208 4.85 -4.67 27.76
C PHE A 208 5.18 -5.10 29.19
N ASN A 209 6.05 -4.37 29.89
CA ASN A 209 6.44 -4.69 31.26
C ASN A 209 5.40 -4.21 32.28
N LEU A 210 4.62 -3.18 31.96
CA LEU A 210 3.60 -2.65 32.87
C LEU A 210 2.32 -3.49 32.93
N VAL A 211 2.05 -4.32 31.90
CA VAL A 211 0.78 -5.05 31.81
C VAL A 211 1.02 -6.52 31.49
N ALA A 212 1.33 -7.30 32.53
CA ALA A 212 1.55 -8.75 32.41
C ALA A 212 0.38 -9.50 31.72
N SER A 213 -0.84 -8.99 31.85
CA SER A 213 -2.03 -9.53 31.17
C SER A 213 -2.04 -9.27 29.66
N VAL A 214 -1.51 -8.13 29.19
CA VAL A 214 -1.36 -7.81 27.76
C VAL A 214 -0.40 -8.82 27.13
N GLY A 215 0.78 -8.99 27.75
CA GLY A 215 1.79 -9.93 27.25
C GLY A 215 1.26 -11.36 27.13
N LYS A 216 0.51 -11.84 28.14
CA LYS A 216 -0.06 -13.20 28.11
C LYS A 216 -1.11 -13.39 27.02
N ARG A 217 -2.12 -12.50 26.95
CA ARG A 217 -3.18 -12.58 25.94
C ARG A 217 -2.62 -12.52 24.53
N PHE A 218 -1.62 -11.66 24.35
CA PHE A 218 -0.93 -11.47 23.10
C PHE A 218 -0.28 -12.78 22.61
N ILE A 219 0.50 -13.45 23.47
CA ILE A 219 1.19 -14.71 23.15
C ILE A 219 0.19 -15.83 22.80
N GLU A 220 -0.98 -15.82 23.42
CA GLU A 220 -2.02 -16.83 23.19
C GLU A 220 -2.80 -16.61 21.88
N GLN A 221 -3.01 -15.36 21.47
CA GLN A 221 -3.85 -15.01 20.32
C GLN A 221 -3.08 -14.88 19.00
N VAL A 222 -1.85 -14.34 19.03
CA VAL A 222 -1.12 -13.94 17.82
C VAL A 222 0.08 -14.86 17.57
N LYS A 223 0.16 -15.42 16.35
CA LYS A 223 1.21 -16.36 15.97
C LYS A 223 2.54 -15.68 15.63
N TYR A 224 2.48 -14.54 14.96
CA TYR A 224 3.66 -13.77 14.52
C TYR A 224 3.60 -12.37 15.12
N LEU A 225 4.55 -12.07 16.00
CA LEU A 225 4.64 -10.78 16.67
C LEU A 225 5.98 -10.11 16.37
N ARG A 226 5.93 -8.81 16.12
CA ARG A 226 7.09 -7.93 16.21
C ARG A 226 6.81 -6.81 17.20
N LEU A 227 7.66 -6.71 18.21
CA LEU A 227 7.54 -5.77 19.33
C LEU A 227 8.13 -4.40 18.99
N PRO A 228 7.80 -3.33 19.75
CA PRO A 228 8.28 -1.97 19.50
C PRO A 228 9.79 -1.83 19.28
N TYR A 229 10.60 -2.61 20.01
CA TYR A 229 12.06 -2.54 19.98
C TYR A 229 12.73 -3.66 19.15
N ASP A 230 11.96 -4.47 18.43
CA ASP A 230 12.53 -5.49 17.54
C ASP A 230 13.28 -4.84 16.37
N ALA A 231 14.34 -5.50 15.90
CA ALA A 231 15.15 -5.03 14.78
C ALA A 231 14.33 -4.78 13.51
N THR A 232 14.74 -3.77 12.75
CA THR A 232 14.07 -3.33 11.52
C THR A 232 14.85 -3.68 10.26
N ASP A 233 15.84 -4.58 10.37
CA ASP A 233 16.78 -4.93 9.29
C ASP A 233 16.08 -5.53 8.06
N ASP A 234 14.92 -6.17 8.26
CA ASP A 234 14.08 -6.75 7.20
C ASP A 234 13.14 -5.71 6.55
N TYR A 235 13.24 -4.44 6.95
CA TYR A 235 12.41 -3.35 6.48
C TYR A 235 13.30 -2.24 5.89
N PRO A 236 13.06 -1.73 4.66
CA PRO A 236 13.92 -0.76 3.97
C PRO A 236 13.81 0.66 4.56
N PHE A 237 13.65 0.75 5.87
CA PHE A 237 13.44 1.97 6.60
C PHE A 237 14.77 2.55 7.03
N GLN A 238 15.08 3.73 6.50
CA GLN A 238 16.25 4.48 6.88
C GLN A 238 15.91 5.26 8.16
N ALA A 239 16.12 4.62 9.31
CA ALA A 239 16.01 5.24 10.63
C ALA A 239 17.21 6.13 10.95
N ALA A 240 17.75 6.88 9.97
CA ALA A 240 18.73 7.91 10.28
C ALA A 240 17.97 9.09 10.91
N PHE A 241 17.86 9.05 12.24
CA PHE A 241 17.58 10.23 13.05
C PHE A 241 18.67 11.25 12.76
N ASP A 242 18.41 12.21 11.88
CA ASP A 242 19.32 13.33 11.67
C ASP A 242 18.99 14.41 12.70
N TYR A 243 19.59 14.30 13.89
CA TYR A 243 19.50 15.34 14.93
C TYR A 243 19.94 16.72 14.41
N ALA A 244 20.73 16.80 13.32
CA ALA A 244 21.10 18.08 12.72
C ALA A 244 19.91 18.79 12.07
N SER A 245 18.89 18.06 11.60
CA SER A 245 17.67 18.62 11.00
C SER A 245 16.74 19.31 12.02
N LEU A 246 16.89 19.04 13.31
CA LEU A 246 16.11 19.67 14.38
C LEU A 246 16.54 21.11 14.68
N ALA A 247 17.83 21.41 14.51
CA ALA A 247 18.38 22.75 14.76
C ALA A 247 17.97 23.79 13.72
N GLU A 248 17.43 23.36 12.57
CA GLU A 248 16.94 24.22 11.49
C GLU A 248 15.41 24.43 11.52
N ASP A 249 14.71 23.80 12.46
CA ASP A 249 13.27 23.94 12.64
C ASP A 249 12.94 25.28 13.34
N PRO A 250 12.14 26.18 12.74
CA PRO A 250 11.86 27.50 13.33
C PRO A 250 11.15 27.44 14.69
N ASP A 251 10.53 26.30 15.03
CA ASP A 251 9.87 26.07 16.31
C ASP A 251 10.78 25.36 17.34
N TRP A 252 12.11 25.31 17.13
CA TRP A 252 13.04 24.60 18.01
C TRP A 252 12.97 24.99 19.49
N PHE A 253 12.64 26.26 19.76
CA PHE A 253 12.52 26.77 21.12
C PHE A 253 11.33 26.17 21.89
N VAL A 254 10.26 25.74 21.19
CA VAL A 254 9.17 24.98 21.81
C VAL A 254 9.64 23.57 22.16
N TYR A 255 10.59 23.02 21.41
CA TYR A 255 11.15 21.68 21.62
C TYR A 255 12.19 21.62 22.75
N GLN A 256 12.77 22.75 23.16
CA GLN A 256 13.72 22.81 24.28
C GLN A 256 13.05 22.55 25.64
N ASP A 257 11.79 22.96 25.81
CA ASP A 257 11.01 22.75 27.04
C ASP A 257 10.52 21.30 27.21
N PHE A 258 10.54 20.47 26.15
CA PHE A 258 10.18 19.04 26.20
C PHE A 258 11.40 18.11 26.33
N LEU A 259 12.61 18.64 26.13
CA LEU A 259 13.89 17.93 26.24
C LEU A 259 14.58 18.16 27.58
N SER A 260 14.00 18.98 28.46
CA SER A 260 14.69 19.49 29.65
C SER A 260 14.63 18.60 30.88
N ASP A 261 13.86 17.50 30.91
CA ASP A 261 13.85 16.59 32.05
C ASP A 261 13.92 15.12 31.60
N ASP A 262 15.05 14.47 31.91
CA ASP A 262 15.36 13.03 32.03
C ASP A 262 16.23 12.28 30.99
N ASP A 263 16.65 12.85 29.85
CA ASP A 263 17.49 12.08 28.87
C ASP A 263 19.02 12.19 29.09
N TYR A 264 19.48 12.66 30.25
CA TYR A 264 20.91 12.97 30.48
C TYR A 264 21.75 11.93 31.22
N GLU A 265 21.27 10.70 31.49
CA GLU A 265 22.13 9.68 32.10
C GLU A 265 21.83 8.26 31.61
N TYR A 266 22.33 7.85 30.44
CA TYR A 266 22.69 6.44 30.24
C TYR A 266 23.70 6.19 29.10
N TYR A 267 24.76 7.00 28.98
CA TYR A 267 25.92 6.66 28.16
C TYR A 267 27.24 7.21 28.72
N GLU A 268 27.61 6.83 29.93
CA GLU A 268 28.99 6.47 30.30
C GLU A 268 28.84 5.39 31.38
N VAL A 269 29.27 4.15 31.18
CA VAL A 269 30.55 3.64 31.70
C VAL A 269 30.73 2.20 31.17
N LEU A 270 31.95 1.91 30.70
CA LEU A 270 32.51 0.57 30.50
C LEU A 270 32.61 -0.20 31.81
#